data_AF-A0A016WRI8-F1
#
_entry.id   AF-A0A016WRI8-F1
#
_cell.length_a   1.000
_cell.length_b   1.000
_cell.length_c   1.000
_cell.angle_alpha   90.00
_cell.angle_beta   90.00
_cell.angle_gamma   90.00
#
_symmetry.space_group_name_H-M   'P 1'
#
loop_
_entity.id
_entity.type
_entity.pdbx_description
1 polymer ?
#
loop_
_entity_poly.entity_id
_entity_poly.type
_entity_poly.pdbx_seq_one_letter_code
_entity_poly.pdbx_strand_id
1 'polypeptide(L)' 'MSRLLNGLLFLTVCSCYKIVIFAPEISNSQVGWNKRFAETLAKAGHDVTVILLQSMEDAEKDVQFSKDVKGSICTGVR' A
#
# COMPACT_ATOMS: atom_id res chain seq x y z
N MET A 1 32.04 -24.89 -0.61
CA MET A 1 30.94 -24.40 -1.48
C MET A 1 29.65 -23.98 -0.75
N SER A 2 29.25 -24.61 0.37
CA SER A 2 27.96 -24.35 1.05
C SER A 2 27.78 -22.94 1.65
N ARG A 3 28.88 -22.27 2.05
CA ARG A 3 28.85 -20.91 2.62
C ARG A 3 28.44 -19.83 1.61
N LEU A 4 28.80 -20.02 0.34
CA LEU A 4 28.44 -19.10 -0.76
C LEU A 4 26.98 -19.29 -1.18
N LEU A 5 26.49 -20.53 -1.15
CA LEU A 5 25.08 -20.84 -1.46
C LEU A 5 24.12 -20.19 -0.44
N ASN A 6 24.46 -20.24 0.85
CA ASN A 6 23.67 -19.58 1.90
C ASN A 6 23.69 -18.05 1.81
N GLY A 7 24.78 -17.44 1.33
CA GLY A 7 24.84 -15.99 1.10
C GLY A 7 23.95 -15.54 -0.06
N LEU A 8 23.88 -16.32 -1.14
CA LEU A 8 23.03 -16.02 -2.29
C LEU A 8 21.53 -16.13 -1.97
N LEU A 9 21.15 -17.09 -1.10
CA LEU A 9 19.77 -17.24 -0.59
C LEU A 9 19.29 -16.05 0.26
N PHE A 10 20.20 -15.31 0.90
CA PHE A 10 19.84 -14.12 1.68
C PHE A 10 19.56 -12.87 0.82
N LEU A 11 20.18 -12.78 -0.36
CA LEU A 11 19.98 -11.65 -1.28
C LEU A 11 18.60 -11.67 -1.94
N THR A 12 18.01 -12.84 -2.16
CA THR A 12 16.67 -12.97 -2.76
C THR A 12 15.53 -12.51 -1.86
N VAL A 13 15.75 -12.46 -0.53
CA VAL A 13 14.69 -12.10 0.43
C VAL A 13 14.45 -10.59 0.50
N CYS A 14 15.43 -9.76 0.11
CA CYS A 14 15.29 -8.29 -0.01
C CYS A 14 14.60 -7.88 -1.32
N SER A 15 13.49 -8.55 -1.66
CA SER A 15 12.74 -8.24 -2.87
C SER A 15 11.81 -7.04 -2.62
N CYS A 16 12.13 -5.91 -3.26
CA CYS A 16 11.25 -4.75 -3.34
C CYS A 16 10.05 -5.08 -4.25
N TYR A 17 8.95 -5.53 -3.66
CA TYR A 17 7.70 -5.78 -4.39
C TYR A 17 6.93 -4.50 -4.71
N LYS A 18 6.25 -4.52 -5.86
CA LYS A 18 5.21 -3.55 -6.22
C LYS A 18 3.86 -4.05 -5.71
N ILE A 19 3.25 -3.30 -4.80
CA ILE A 19 2.04 -3.70 -4.09
C ILE A 19 0.93 -2.70 -4.39
N VAL A 20 -0.23 -3.20 -4.82
CA VAL A 20 -1.43 -2.38 -5.04
C VAL A 20 -2.49 -2.76 -4.03
N ILE A 21 -2.98 -1.79 -3.27
CA ILE A 21 -4.01 -1.97 -2.24
C ILE A 21 -5.29 -1.35 -2.75
N PHE A 22 -6.34 -2.15 -2.91
CA PHE A 22 -7.68 -1.69 -3.24
C PHE A 22 -8.48 -1.54 -1.94
N ALA A 23 -8.74 -0.30 -1.54
CA ALA A 23 -9.39 0.01 -0.28
C ALA A 23 -10.74 0.72 -0.55
N PRO A 24 -11.88 0.08 -0.23
CA PRO A 24 -13.17 0.74 -0.35
C PRO A 24 -13.34 1.82 0.73
N GLU A 25 -13.79 2.99 0.33
CA GLU A 25 -14.02 4.14 1.21
C GLU A 25 -15.41 4.07 1.85
N ILE A 26 -15.63 3.04 2.68
CA ILE A 26 -16.92 2.82 3.38
C ILE A 26 -16.93 3.48 4.76
N SER A 27 -15.77 3.59 5.41
CA SER A 27 -15.63 4.16 6.75
C SER A 27 -14.23 4.70 7.01
N ASN A 28 -14.13 5.83 7.72
CA ASN A 28 -12.87 6.47 8.10
C ASN A 28 -11.91 5.56 8.85
N SER A 29 -12.42 4.63 9.68
CA SER A 29 -11.57 3.67 10.40
C SER A 29 -10.90 2.66 9.46
N GLN A 30 -11.59 2.22 8.41
CA GLN A 30 -11.01 1.33 7.40
C GLN A 30 -9.96 2.06 6.56
N VAL A 31 -10.23 3.30 6.14
CA VAL A 31 -9.27 4.09 5.37
C VAL A 31 -8.02 4.39 6.22
N GLY A 32 -8.21 4.74 7.50
CA GLY A 32 -7.10 4.96 8.44
C GLY A 32 -6.25 3.71 8.68
N TRP A 33 -6.87 2.53 8.75
CA TRP A 33 -6.14 1.26 8.84
C TRP A 33 -5.32 0.99 7.58
N ASN A 34 -5.94 1.11 6.40
CA ASN A 34 -5.28 0.89 5.12
C ASN A 34 -4.12 1.87 4.89
N LYS A 35 -4.26 3.13 5.35
CA LYS A 35 -3.16 4.10 5.38
C LYS A 35 -1.98 3.61 6.21
N ARG A 36 -2.19 3.23 7.47
CA ARG A 36 -1.10 2.76 8.36
C ARG A 36 -0.41 1.52 7.79
N PHE A 37 -1.19 0.63 7.21
CA PHE A 37 -0.68 -0.58 6.56
C PHE A 37 0.18 -0.25 5.34
N ALA A 38 -0.31 0.62 4.45
CA ALA A 38 0.44 1.08 3.27
C ALA A 38 1.73 1.80 3.65
N GLU A 39 1.70 2.68 4.66
CA GLU A 39 2.88 3.37 5.16
C GLU A 39 3.93 2.41 5.73
N THR A 40 3.49 1.34 6.41
CA THR A 40 4.40 0.33 6.94
C THR A 40 5.08 -0.44 5.82
N LEU A 41 4.33 -0.80 4.78
CA LEU A 41 4.86 -1.48 3.59
C LEU A 41 5.82 -0.57 2.81
N ALA A 42 5.50 0.72 2.65
CA ALA A 42 6.39 1.68 2.01
C ALA A 42 7.69 1.87 2.80
N LYS A 43 7.61 1.95 4.15
CA LYS A 43 8.79 2.00 5.04
C LYS A 43 9.66 0.75 4.97
N ALA A 44 9.08 -0.41 4.69
CA ALA A 44 9.82 -1.65 4.45
C ALA A 44 10.55 -1.66 3.09
N GLY A 45 10.38 -0.61 2.27
CA GLY A 45 11.02 -0.46 0.98
C GLY A 45 10.21 -1.02 -0.18
N HIS A 46 8.92 -1.30 -0.01
CA HIS A 46 8.03 -1.70 -1.11
C HIS A 46 7.46 -0.47 -1.85
N ASP A 47 7.23 -0.61 -3.16
CA ASP A 47 6.54 0.40 -3.96
C ASP A 47 5.03 0.17 -3.84
N VAL A 48 4.37 0.99 -3.00
CA VAL A 48 2.98 0.79 -2.61
C VAL A 48 2.09 1.84 -3.25
N THR A 49 1.05 1.38 -3.95
CA THR A 49 -0.01 2.22 -4.48
C THR A 49 -1.33 1.87 -3.79
N VAL A 50 -2.01 2.86 -3.23
CA VAL A 50 -3.34 2.69 -2.63
C VAL A 50 -4.37 3.27 -3.59
N ILE A 51 -5.32 2.44 -3.99
CA ILE A 51 -6.47 2.81 -4.80
C ILE A 51 -7.68 2.87 -3.87
N LEU A 52 -8.16 4.07 -3.62
CA LEU A 52 -9.40 4.29 -2.87
C LEU A 52 -10.59 4.14 -3.81
N LEU A 53 -11.47 3.17 -3.54
CA LEU A 53 -12.70 2.98 -4.29
C LEU A 53 -13.82 3.73 -3.60
N GLN A 54 -14.33 4.76 -4.26
CA GLN A 54 -15.44 5.56 -3.75
C GLN A 54 -16.76 4.95 -4.22
N SER A 55 -17.61 4.54 -3.28
CA SER A 55 -18.99 4.09 -3.56
C SER A 55 -20.04 5.18 -3.27
N MET A 56 -19.66 6.28 -2.61
CA MET A 56 -20.54 7.40 -2.26
C MET A 56 -19.88 8.72 -2.66
N GLU A 57 -20.64 9.63 -3.27
CA GLU A 57 -20.12 10.88 -3.85
C GLU A 57 -19.64 11.90 -2.79
N ASP A 58 -20.05 11.73 -1.53
CA ASP A 58 -19.83 12.70 -0.43
C ASP A 58 -18.89 12.19 0.69
N ALA A 59 -18.06 11.17 0.44
CA ALA A 59 -17.08 10.74 1.44
C ALA A 59 -16.04 11.85 1.70
N GLU A 60 -16.00 12.36 2.94
CA GLU A 60 -15.13 13.45 3.37
C GLU A 60 -13.64 13.05 3.24
N LYS A 61 -12.92 13.76 2.37
CA LYS A 61 -11.59 13.39 1.86
C LYS A 61 -10.43 13.74 2.78
N ASP A 62 -10.49 13.33 4.05
CA ASP A 62 -9.53 13.83 5.05
C ASP A 62 -8.32 12.91 5.30
N VAL A 63 -8.11 11.90 4.45
CA VAL A 63 -6.98 10.97 4.62
C VAL A 63 -5.82 11.33 3.68
N GLN A 64 -4.92 12.17 4.19
CA GLN A 64 -3.64 12.46 3.55
C GLN A 64 -2.67 11.27 3.71
N PHE A 65 -2.18 10.69 2.62
CA PHE A 65 -1.12 9.66 2.66
C PHE A 65 0.27 10.30 2.77
N SER A 66 1.25 9.57 3.32
CA SER A 66 2.64 10.02 3.32
C SER A 66 3.19 10.14 1.90
N LYS A 67 4.25 10.94 1.72
CA LYS A 67 4.88 11.20 0.40
C LYS A 67 5.38 9.91 -0.30
N ASP A 68 5.60 8.86 0.48
CA ASP A 68 6.14 7.57 0.03
C ASP A 68 5.06 6.61 -0.50
N VAL A 69 3.76 6.93 -0.33
CA VAL A 69 2.64 6.11 -0.80
C VAL A 69 1.90 6.85 -1.90
N LYS A 70 1.76 6.21 -3.06
CA LYS A 70 0.99 6.78 -4.17
C LYS A 70 -0.51 6.52 -3.94
N GLY A 71 -1.25 7.55 -3.53
CA GLY A 71 -2.70 7.50 -3.45
C GLY A 71 -3.34 7.81 -4.80
N SER A 72 -4.27 6.97 -5.26
CA SER A 72 -5.14 7.24 -6.41
C SER A 72 -6.59 6.98 -6.02
N ILE A 73 -7.49 7.84 -6.47
CA ILE A 73 -8.93 7.73 -6.18
C ILE A 73 -9.60 7.25 -7.46
N CYS A 74 -10.31 6.12 -7.37
CA CYS A 74 -11.13 5.60 -8.45
C CYS A 74 -12.61 5.79 -8.09
N THR A 75 -13.25 6.74 -8.76
CA THR A 75 -14.70 7.00 -8.67
C THR A 75 -15.35 6.33 -9.88
N GLY A 76 -16.24 5.33 -9.65
CA GLY A 76 -16.92 4.65 -10.77
C GLY A 76 -17.29 3.19 -10.58
N VAL A 77 -17.36 2.65 -9.36
CA VAL A 77 -18.00 1.35 -9.13
C VAL A 77 -19.51 1.57 -9.13
N ARG A 78 -20.11 1.59 -10.32
CA ARG A 78 -21.56 1.60 -10.52
C ARG A 78 -22.05 0.20 -10.81
#